data_AF-A0A2H4VLY9-F1
#
_entry.id   AF-A0A2H4VLY9-F1
#
_cell.length_a   1.000
_cell.length_b   1.000
_cell.length_c   1.000
_cell.angle_alpha   90.00
_cell.angle_beta   90.00
_cell.angle_gamma   90.00
#
_symmetry.space_group_name_H-M   'P 1'
#
loop_
_entity.id
_entity.type
_entity.pdbx_description
1 polymer ?
#
loop_
_entity_poly.entity_id
_entity_poly.type
_entity_poly.pdbx_seq_one_letter_code
_entity_poly.pdbx_strand_id
1 'polypeptide(L)'
;MSREIASYVIIILVGIVLAQHLNVVVSGSMEPVFYRGDVVVIEKTNFLGIQEVNPSDLKVGDIIIYHANWFPEPVIHRIISIQTGSDGQTYYVTKGDNNPKPDPSLVSTSQVQAKVVSLGNQPLIIPKIGYITLWIRGL
;
A
#
# COMPACT_ATOMS: atom_id res chain seq x y z
N MET A 1 39.80 4.49 0.82
CA MET A 1 39.13 5.38 1.80
C MET A 1 38.01 6.24 1.22
N SER A 2 38.25 7.29 0.41
CA SER A 2 37.15 8.18 -0.07
C SER A 2 36.15 7.51 -0.99
N ARG A 3 36.60 6.63 -1.90
CA ARG A 3 35.73 5.84 -2.80
C ARG A 3 34.88 4.80 -2.06
N GLU A 4 35.43 4.18 -1.02
CA GLU A 4 34.71 3.18 -0.21
C GLU A 4 33.60 3.85 0.61
N ILE A 5 33.92 4.97 1.27
CA ILE A 5 32.91 5.76 1.99
C ILE A 5 31.80 6.21 1.04
N ALA A 6 32.15 6.72 -0.14
CA ALA A 6 31.15 7.10 -1.15
C ALA A 6 30.27 5.90 -1.55
N SER A 7 30.87 4.70 -1.72
CA SER A 7 30.11 3.50 -2.06
C SER A 7 29.12 3.09 -0.96
N TYR A 8 29.50 3.17 0.32
CA TYR A 8 28.59 2.86 1.42
C TYR A 8 27.47 3.88 1.55
N VAL A 9 27.78 5.17 1.35
CA VAL A 9 26.74 6.21 1.32
C VAL A 9 25.73 5.94 0.22
N ILE A 10 26.18 5.58 -0.99
CA ILE A 10 25.29 5.23 -2.10
C ILE A 10 24.42 4.02 -1.74
N ILE A 11 25.01 2.95 -1.20
CA ILE A 11 24.27 1.75 -0.80
C ILE A 11 23.20 2.08 0.25
N ILE A 12 23.53 2.90 1.25
CA ILE A 12 22.57 3.33 2.29
C ILE A 12 21.44 4.16 1.67
N LEU A 13 21.76 5.12 0.80
CA LEU A 13 20.74 5.94 0.13
C LEU A 13 19.80 5.09 -0.71
N VAL A 14 20.33 4.15 -1.50
CA VAL A 14 19.51 3.19 -2.25
C VAL A 14 18.65 2.36 -1.30
N GLY A 15 19.22 1.87 -0.20
CA GLY A 15 18.49 1.11 0.81
C GLY A 15 17.34 1.91 1.42
N ILE A 16 17.54 3.19 1.73
CA ILE A 16 16.50 4.09 2.24
C ILE A 16 15.39 4.27 1.20
N VAL A 17 15.74 4.53 -0.06
CA VAL A 17 14.76 4.69 -1.15
C VAL A 17 13.94 3.40 -1.33
N LEU A 18 14.58 2.23 -1.35
CA LEU A 18 13.88 0.94 -1.46
C LEU A 18 12.98 0.68 -0.26
N ALA A 19 13.44 0.97 0.96
CA ALA A 19 12.66 0.80 2.18
C ALA A 19 11.39 1.66 2.19
N GLN A 20 11.37 2.80 1.49
CA GLN A 20 10.16 3.63 1.35
C GLN A 20 9.05 2.96 0.53
N HIS A 21 9.36 1.91 -0.24
CA HIS A 21 8.41 1.17 -1.08
C HIS A 21 7.94 -0.14 -0.43
N LEU A 22 8.18 -0.29 0.88
CA LEU A 22 7.77 -1.43 1.67
C LEU A 22 6.71 -1.01 2.69
N ASN A 23 5.63 -1.77 2.78
CA ASN A 23 4.58 -1.55 3.77
C ASN A 23 4.36 -2.80 4.62
N VAL A 24 4.37 -2.65 5.95
CA VAL A 24 4.18 -3.74 6.90
C VAL A 24 2.70 -3.98 7.12
N VAL A 25 2.25 -5.21 6.91
CA VAL A 25 0.86 -5.62 7.12
C VAL A 25 0.60 -5.79 8.62
N VAL A 26 -0.37 -5.03 9.14
CA VAL A 26 -0.67 -4.97 10.57
C VAL A 26 -1.97 -5.70 10.97
N SER A 27 -2.79 -6.15 10.03
CA SER A 27 -4.08 -6.81 10.30
C SER A 27 -4.26 -8.06 9.44
N GLY A 28 -5.30 -8.86 9.75
CA GLY A 28 -5.71 -10.03 8.97
C GLY A 28 -6.86 -9.77 7.98
N SER A 29 -7.16 -8.51 7.65
CA SER A 29 -8.31 -8.18 6.77
C SER A 29 -8.12 -8.60 5.31
N MET A 30 -6.87 -8.87 4.91
CA MET A 30 -6.50 -9.28 3.56
C MET A 30 -6.16 -10.77 3.44
N GLU A 31 -6.40 -11.56 4.48
CA GLU A 31 -6.20 -13.01 4.40
C GLU A 31 -7.19 -13.66 3.41
N PRO A 32 -6.79 -14.70 2.64
CA PRO A 32 -5.48 -15.37 2.64
C PRO A 32 -4.46 -14.77 1.65
N VAL A 33 -4.68 -13.57 1.13
CA VAL A 33 -3.83 -12.97 0.08
C VAL A 33 -2.45 -12.57 0.63
N PHE A 34 -2.43 -11.93 1.80
CA PHE A 34 -1.24 -11.77 2.64
C PHE A 34 -1.65 -11.67 4.10
N TYR A 35 -0.71 -11.92 4.99
CA TYR A 35 -0.94 -12.10 6.42
C TYR A 35 -0.30 -10.98 7.23
N ARG A 36 -0.81 -10.78 8.44
CA ARG A 36 -0.16 -9.91 9.42
C ARG A 36 1.31 -10.31 9.59
N GLY A 37 2.20 -9.33 9.57
CA GLY A 37 3.65 -9.55 9.68
C GLY A 37 4.35 -9.74 8.33
N ASP A 38 3.61 -9.83 7.24
CA ASP A 38 4.17 -9.72 5.89
C ASP A 38 4.54 -8.28 5.56
N VAL A 39 5.43 -8.12 4.59
CA VAL A 39 5.72 -6.84 3.95
C VAL A 39 5.30 -6.90 2.49
N VAL A 40 4.54 -5.91 2.03
CA VAL A 40 4.14 -5.78 0.62
C VAL A 40 4.95 -4.68 -0.06
N VAL A 41 5.26 -4.88 -1.33
CA VAL A 41 5.89 -3.85 -2.18
C VAL A 41 4.82 -2.94 -2.75
N ILE A 42 5.08 -1.63 -2.75
CA ILE A 42 4.10 -0.61 -3.14
C ILE A 42 4.65 0.40 -4.14
N GLU A 43 3.77 0.93 -4.98
CA GLU A 43 3.95 2.12 -5.83
C GLU A 43 3.20 3.29 -5.21
N LYS A 44 3.83 4.45 -5.09
CA LYS A 44 3.27 5.62 -4.42
C LYS A 44 2.60 6.60 -5.39
N THR A 45 1.52 7.22 -4.93
CA THR A 45 0.86 8.30 -5.68
C THR A 45 1.68 9.59 -5.68
N ASN A 46 2.57 9.73 -4.70
CA ASN A 46 3.60 10.76 -4.63
C ASN A 46 4.81 10.27 -3.80
N PHE A 47 5.94 10.09 -4.46
CA PHE A 47 7.24 9.82 -3.85
C PHE A 47 8.21 10.96 -4.20
N LEU A 48 8.49 11.84 -3.23
CA LEU A 48 9.41 12.97 -3.42
C LEU A 48 9.05 13.86 -4.63
N GLY A 49 7.75 14.02 -4.93
CA GLY A 49 7.26 14.79 -6.08
C GLY A 49 7.14 13.97 -7.37
N ILE A 50 7.50 12.69 -7.36
CA ILE A 50 7.35 11.77 -8.49
C ILE A 50 6.08 10.94 -8.27
N GLN A 51 5.19 10.93 -9.24
CA GLN A 51 4.02 10.06 -9.24
C GLN A 51 4.38 8.73 -9.91
N GLU A 52 4.39 7.64 -9.13
CA GLU A 52 4.66 6.29 -9.65
C GLU A 52 3.38 5.62 -10.15
N VAL A 53 2.28 5.85 -9.43
CA VAL A 53 0.94 5.39 -9.82
C VAL A 53 -0.04 6.56 -9.82
N ASN A 54 -0.77 6.71 -10.92
CA ASN A 54 -1.88 7.66 -11.00
C ASN A 54 -3.12 7.01 -10.38
N PRO A 55 -3.71 7.59 -9.31
CA PRO A 55 -4.93 7.07 -8.73
C PRO A 55 -6.05 6.88 -9.75
N SER A 56 -6.20 7.78 -10.72
CA SER A 56 -7.28 7.71 -11.71
C SER A 56 -7.18 6.51 -12.66
N ASP A 57 -6.01 5.87 -12.77
CA ASP A 57 -5.77 4.72 -13.66
C ASP A 57 -5.97 3.37 -12.95
N LEU A 58 -6.34 3.39 -11.66
CA LEU A 58 -6.60 2.21 -10.85
C LEU A 58 -7.81 1.43 -11.34
N LYS A 59 -7.77 0.11 -11.16
CA LYS A 59 -8.76 -0.83 -11.70
C LYS A 59 -9.38 -1.70 -10.61
N VAL A 60 -10.55 -2.24 -10.90
CA VAL A 60 -11.14 -3.31 -10.09
C VAL A 60 -10.13 -4.46 -9.98
N GLY A 61 -9.90 -4.93 -8.75
CA GLY A 61 -8.90 -5.93 -8.43
C GLY A 61 -7.60 -5.37 -7.86
N ASP A 62 -7.29 -4.09 -8.07
CA ASP A 62 -6.10 -3.47 -7.46
C ASP A 62 -6.24 -3.43 -5.93
N ILE A 63 -5.13 -3.67 -5.23
CA ILE A 63 -5.03 -3.52 -3.78
C ILE A 63 -4.36 -2.19 -3.50
N ILE A 64 -5.04 -1.33 -2.74
CA ILE A 64 -4.60 0.04 -2.49
C ILE A 64 -4.45 0.31 -1.00
N ILE A 65 -3.54 1.24 -0.70
CA ILE A 65 -3.36 1.83 0.62
C ILE A 65 -3.96 3.23 0.57
N TYR A 66 -4.89 3.53 1.48
CA TYR A 66 -5.59 4.80 1.50
C TYR A 66 -5.87 5.28 2.92
N HIS A 67 -6.10 6.58 3.08
CA HIS A 67 -6.59 7.16 4.34
C HIS A 67 -8.12 7.09 4.38
N ALA A 68 -8.63 6.25 5.28
CA ALA A 68 -10.06 6.15 5.53
C ALA A 68 -10.52 7.27 6.47
N ASN A 69 -11.73 7.80 6.26
CA ASN A 69 -12.31 8.77 7.19
C ASN A 69 -12.83 8.11 8.48
N TRP A 70 -13.01 6.79 8.47
CA TRP A 70 -13.58 5.99 9.56
C TRP A 70 -12.53 5.21 10.37
N PHE A 71 -11.26 5.28 9.99
CA PHE A 71 -10.16 4.58 10.67
C PHE A 71 -8.93 5.49 10.72
N PRO A 72 -8.24 5.60 11.87
CA PRO A 72 -7.14 6.56 12.03
C PRO A 72 -5.87 6.17 11.26
N GLU A 73 -5.66 4.88 11.02
CA GLU A 73 -4.47 4.37 10.34
C GLU A 73 -4.73 4.11 8.85
N PRO A 74 -3.68 4.07 8.01
CA PRO A 74 -3.82 3.67 6.61
C PRO A 74 -4.46 2.29 6.47
N VAL A 75 -5.44 2.19 5.57
CA VAL A 75 -6.16 0.93 5.29
C VAL A 75 -5.63 0.36 3.98
N ILE A 76 -5.37 -0.95 3.96
CA ILE A 76 -4.92 -1.70 2.78
C ILE A 76 -6.01 -2.68 2.34
N HIS A 77 -6.77 -2.36 1.30
CA HIS A 77 -7.89 -3.19 0.83
C HIS A 77 -7.99 -3.23 -0.70
N ARG A 78 -8.80 -4.16 -1.22
CA ARG A 78 -9.00 -4.35 -2.66
C ARG A 78 -10.14 -3.50 -3.19
N ILE A 79 -9.95 -2.90 -4.37
CA ILE A 79 -11.01 -2.25 -5.14
C ILE A 79 -11.93 -3.34 -5.70
N ILE A 80 -13.19 -3.34 -5.26
CA ILE A 80 -14.21 -4.29 -5.75
C ILE A 80 -15.17 -3.66 -6.77
N SER A 81 -15.25 -2.33 -6.80
CA SER A 81 -16.05 -1.58 -7.78
C SER A 81 -15.50 -0.17 -7.93
N ILE A 82 -15.69 0.40 -9.11
CA ILE A 82 -15.42 1.80 -9.42
C ILE A 82 -16.75 2.48 -9.74
N GLN A 83 -16.97 3.67 -9.21
CA GLN A 83 -18.19 4.45 -9.43
C GLN A 83 -17.81 5.89 -9.78
N THR A 84 -18.66 6.53 -10.58
CA THR A 84 -18.58 7.96 -10.84
C THR A 84 -19.57 8.68 -9.92
N GLY A 85 -19.08 9.61 -9.12
CA GLY A 85 -19.91 10.44 -8.25
C GLY A 85 -20.75 11.43 -9.05
N SER A 86 -21.74 12.04 -8.39
CA SER A 86 -22.56 13.09 -9.00
C SER A 86 -21.77 14.35 -9.40
N ASP A 87 -20.58 14.52 -8.81
CA ASP A 87 -19.60 15.55 -9.14
C ASP A 87 -18.73 15.20 -10.36
N GLY A 88 -18.94 14.02 -10.97
CA GLY A 88 -18.15 13.51 -12.09
C GLY A 88 -16.83 12.87 -11.67
N GLN A 89 -16.53 12.79 -10.37
CA GLN A 89 -15.27 12.28 -9.87
C GLN A 89 -15.30 10.75 -9.72
N THR A 90 -14.13 10.12 -9.80
CA THR A 90 -14.00 8.67 -9.61
C THR A 90 -13.90 8.33 -8.12
N TYR A 91 -14.68 7.34 -7.71
CA TYR A 91 -14.70 6.77 -6.36
C TYR A 91 -14.53 5.26 -6.40
N TYR A 92 -13.80 4.74 -5.41
CA TYR A 92 -13.59 3.31 -5.23
C TYR A 92 -14.45 2.77 -4.10
N VAL A 93 -15.08 1.63 -4.36
CA VAL A 93 -15.62 0.77 -3.30
C VAL A 93 -14.52 -0.23 -2.97
N THR A 94 -14.04 -0.19 -1.74
CA THR A 94 -12.99 -1.07 -1.25
C THR A 94 -13.52 -2.09 -0.26
N LYS A 95 -12.79 -3.20 -0.13
CA LYS A 95 -13.10 -4.27 0.81
C LYS A 95 -11.84 -5.05 1.14
N GLY A 96 -11.64 -5.37 2.41
CA GLY A 96 -10.68 -6.40 2.82
C GLY A 96 -11.10 -7.77 2.32
N ASP A 97 -10.20 -8.53 1.71
CA ASP A 97 -10.53 -9.83 1.11
C ASP A 97 -11.17 -10.79 2.13
N ASN A 98 -10.75 -10.73 3.40
CA ASN A 98 -11.30 -11.51 4.51
C ASN A 98 -12.53 -10.88 5.20
N ASN A 99 -12.89 -9.64 4.87
CA ASN A 99 -14.01 -8.95 5.52
C ASN A 99 -15.35 -9.48 4.97
N PRO A 100 -16.43 -9.53 5.77
CA PRO A 100 -17.74 -9.98 5.28
C PRO A 100 -18.49 -8.94 4.46
N LYS A 101 -18.12 -7.65 4.56
CA LYS A 101 -18.78 -6.52 3.92
C LYS A 101 -17.77 -5.53 3.34
N PRO A 102 -18.16 -4.70 2.36
CA PRO A 102 -17.34 -3.57 1.90
C PRO A 102 -17.08 -2.56 3.01
N ASP A 103 -16.07 -1.72 2.79
CA ASP A 103 -15.76 -0.60 3.67
C ASP A 103 -16.92 0.42 3.70
N PRO A 104 -17.15 1.10 4.83
CA PRO A 104 -18.36 1.90 5.05
C PRO A 104 -18.42 3.19 4.23
N SER A 105 -17.31 3.63 3.62
CA SER A 105 -17.24 4.85 2.82
C SER A 105 -16.57 4.61 1.48
N LEU A 106 -17.05 5.30 0.45
CA LEU A 106 -16.33 5.42 -0.81
C LEU A 106 -14.96 6.09 -0.59
N VAL A 107 -13.98 5.67 -1.39
CA VAL A 107 -12.61 6.20 -1.36
C VAL A 107 -12.41 7.06 -2.60
N SER A 108 -12.15 8.36 -2.42
CA SER A 108 -11.77 9.23 -3.54
C SER A 108 -10.34 8.95 -4.00
N THR A 109 -10.02 9.33 -5.23
CA THR A 109 -8.66 9.25 -5.78
C THR A 109 -7.62 9.98 -4.91
N SER A 110 -8.01 11.08 -4.25
CA SER A 110 -7.15 11.85 -3.35
C SER A 110 -6.84 11.16 -2.01
N GLN A 111 -7.64 10.18 -1.60
CA GLN A 111 -7.38 9.40 -0.39
C GLN A 111 -6.36 8.29 -0.61
N VAL A 112 -6.09 7.92 -1.87
CA VAL A 112 -5.15 6.86 -2.22
C VAL A 112 -3.71 7.35 -2.08
N GLN A 113 -2.92 6.59 -1.33
CA GLN A 113 -1.50 6.87 -1.08
C GLN A 113 -0.57 5.97 -1.87
N ALA A 114 -0.98 4.72 -2.05
CA ALA A 114 -0.18 3.75 -2.76
C ALA A 114 -1.03 2.61 -3.33
N LYS A 115 -0.44 1.89 -4.29
CA LYS A 115 -0.93 0.63 -4.83
C LYS A 115 0.04 -0.48 -4.48
N VAL A 116 -0.45 -1.66 -4.13
CA VAL A 116 0.39 -2.84 -3.97
C VAL A 116 0.81 -3.37 -5.34
N VAL A 117 2.12 -3.54 -5.52
CA VAL A 117 2.68 -4.12 -6.75
C VAL A 117 2.23 -5.58 -6.86
N SER A 118 1.65 -5.93 -7.99
CA SER A 118 1.14 -7.28 -8.27
C SER A 118 1.60 -7.78 -9.63
N LEU A 119 1.95 -9.07 -9.70
CA LEU A 119 2.22 -9.81 -10.93
C LEU A 119 0.99 -10.64 -11.26
N GLY A 120 0.18 -10.16 -12.21
CA GLY A 120 -1.17 -10.69 -12.42
C GLY A 120 -2.02 -10.45 -11.16
N ASN A 121 -2.55 -11.53 -10.58
CA ASN A 121 -3.38 -11.45 -9.37
C ASN A 121 -2.60 -11.69 -8.06
N GLN A 122 -1.27 -11.82 -8.13
CA GLN A 122 -0.43 -12.13 -6.96
C GLN A 122 0.37 -10.89 -6.53
N PRO A 123 0.13 -10.34 -5.33
CA PRO A 123 0.93 -9.25 -4.81
C PRO A 123 2.37 -9.69 -4.48
N LEU A 124 3.32 -8.78 -4.64
CA LEU A 124 4.70 -9.02 -4.27
C LEU A 124 4.87 -8.87 -2.76
N ILE A 125 5.14 -10.00 -2.09
CA ILE A 125 5.18 -10.12 -0.63
C ILE A 125 6.55 -10.64 -0.18
N ILE A 126 7.07 -10.07 0.91
CA ILE A 126 8.17 -10.61 1.69
C ILE A 126 7.59 -11.15 3.01
N PRO A 127 7.48 -12.47 3.17
CA PRO A 127 6.74 -13.06 4.27
C PRO A 127 7.45 -12.86 5.61
N LYS A 128 6.67 -12.63 6.68
CA LYS A 128 7.10 -12.62 8.09
C LYS A 128 8.15 -11.58 8.52
N ILE A 129 8.80 -10.86 7.60
CA ILE A 129 9.86 -9.90 7.97
C ILE A 129 9.30 -8.68 8.72
N GLY A 130 8.03 -8.35 8.49
CA GLY A 130 7.32 -7.26 9.15
C GLY A 130 7.16 -7.47 10.66
N TYR A 131 7.26 -8.71 11.16
CA TYR A 131 7.23 -8.97 12.61
C TYR A 131 8.34 -8.26 13.38
N ILE A 132 9.50 -8.03 12.75
CA ILE A 132 10.58 -7.24 13.36
C ILE A 132 10.09 -5.82 13.63
N THR A 133 9.42 -5.20 12.65
CA THR A 133 8.87 -3.86 12.78
C THR A 133 7.69 -3.80 13.76
N LEU A 134 6.81 -4.80 13.74
CA LEU A 134 5.69 -4.88 14.68
C LEU A 134 6.17 -4.95 16.13
N TRP A 135 7.19 -5.79 16.40
CA TRP A 135 7.80 -5.90 17.71
C TRP A 135 8.40 -4.57 18.19
N ILE A 136 9.13 -3.85 17.31
CA ILE A 136 9.70 -2.53 17.64
C ILE A 136 8.61 -1.48 17.94
N ARG A 137 7.48 -1.54 17.22
CA ARG A 137 6.35 -0.61 17.39
C ARG A 137 5.42 -0.97 18.56
N GLY A 138 5.62 -2.12 19.20
CA GLY A 138 4.75 -2.62 20.25
C GLY A 138 3.35 -3.01 19.74
N LEU A 139 3.26 -3.47 18.49
CA LEU A 139 2.02 -3.86 17.83
C LEU A 139 1.80 -5.37 17.81
#